data_AF-A0A2W2EX88-F1
#
_entry.id   AF-A0A2W2EX88-F1
#
_cell.length_a   1.000
_cell.length_b   1.000
_cell.length_c   1.000
_cell.angle_alpha   90.00
_cell.angle_beta   90.00
_cell.angle_gamma   90.00
#
_symmetry.space_group_name_H-M   'P 1'
#
loop_
_entity.id
_entity.type
_entity.pdbx_description
1 polymer ?
#
loop_
_entity_poly.entity_id
_entity_poly.type
_entity_poly.pdbx_seq_one_letter_code
_entity_poly.pdbx_strand_id
1 'polypeptide(L)'
;MNPVSENRPDELAALADADFDLPLTEDLVSRVRRGVRRRRAARAAALTTGVFAAVGAIVLAVNLVTGPGPSVTLPPAASASTSDSVAGLPLDGFRIGFLPEGLRADPRDSVATFAVAENRLRDDATAPGPGDPTASVTTRRYERANGGSAMWLTVLRPKLTTPTAGPQLITEWLAGSRTAGRTPLETFDVPVGGAELVAHSGTETTTHDVVITTDDGVVISVMGDGRVLVETLKQVAMSIVRA
;
A
#
# COMPACT_ATOMS: atom_id res chain seq x y z
N MET A 1 -30.44 -4.34 -48.97
CA MET A 1 -31.30 -3.75 -47.93
C MET A 1 -31.68 -4.87 -46.97
N ASN A 2 -31.00 -4.95 -45.83
CA ASN A 2 -31.36 -5.90 -44.76
C ASN A 2 -32.32 -5.20 -43.80
N PRO A 3 -33.41 -5.84 -43.36
CA PRO A 3 -34.27 -5.27 -42.35
C PRO A 3 -33.55 -5.33 -40.98
N VAL A 4 -33.56 -4.20 -40.29
CA VAL A 4 -33.19 -4.07 -38.88
C VAL A 4 -34.27 -4.78 -38.08
N SER A 5 -33.92 -5.88 -37.40
CA SER A 5 -34.80 -6.47 -36.39
C SER A 5 -34.90 -5.50 -35.22
N GLU A 6 -36.08 -4.91 -35.04
CA GLU A 6 -36.51 -4.26 -33.82
C GLU A 6 -36.42 -5.27 -32.67
N ASN A 7 -35.53 -5.00 -31.70
CA ASN A 7 -35.53 -5.71 -30.42
C ASN A 7 -36.86 -5.43 -29.73
N ARG A 8 -37.70 -6.47 -29.65
CA ARG A 8 -39.02 -6.43 -29.03
C ARG A 8 -38.87 -6.12 -27.53
N PRO A 9 -39.68 -5.20 -26.97
CA PRO A 9 -39.71 -4.89 -25.54
C PRO A 9 -40.06 -6.09 -24.64
N ASP A 10 -40.45 -7.22 -25.22
CA ASP A 10 -40.83 -8.45 -24.52
C ASP A 10 -39.63 -9.22 -23.93
N GLU A 11 -38.41 -9.06 -24.46
CA GLU A 11 -37.21 -9.72 -23.88
C GLU A 11 -36.72 -9.05 -22.59
N LEU A 12 -36.99 -7.76 -22.39
CA LEU A 12 -36.65 -7.04 -21.16
C LEU A 12 -37.66 -7.32 -20.03
N ALA A 13 -38.92 -7.58 -20.37
CA ALA A 13 -39.93 -7.99 -19.38
C ALA A 13 -39.64 -9.40 -18.81
N ALA A 14 -39.09 -10.31 -19.63
CA ALA A 14 -38.70 -11.65 -19.19
C ALA A 14 -37.49 -11.66 -18.21
N LEU A 15 -36.72 -10.58 -18.15
CA LEU A 15 -35.61 -10.41 -17.20
C LEU A 15 -36.03 -9.71 -15.89
N ALA A 16 -37.16 -9.02 -15.88
CA ALA A 16 -37.66 -8.28 -14.72
C ALA A 16 -38.45 -9.18 -13.73
N ASP A 17 -38.97 -10.31 -14.22
CA ASP A 17 -39.75 -11.28 -13.43
C ASP A 17 -38.90 -12.48 -12.96
N ALA A 18 -37.59 -12.44 -13.22
CA ALA A 18 -36.66 -13.42 -12.68
C ALA A 18 -36.36 -13.08 -11.21
N ASP A 19 -37.24 -13.53 -10.32
CA ASP A 19 -36.92 -13.67 -8.90
C ASP A 19 -35.73 -14.63 -8.79
N PHE A 20 -34.53 -14.06 -8.67
CA PHE A 20 -33.30 -14.82 -8.41
C PHE A 20 -33.30 -15.25 -6.95
N ASP A 21 -34.17 -16.21 -6.63
CA ASP A 21 -34.16 -16.93 -5.37
C ASP A 21 -32.98 -17.91 -5.40
N LEU A 22 -31.77 -17.36 -5.29
CA LEU A 22 -30.53 -18.11 -5.18
C LEU A 22 -30.55 -18.81 -3.83
N PRO A 23 -30.70 -20.15 -3.77
CA PRO A 23 -30.69 -20.83 -2.50
C PRO A 23 -29.31 -20.61 -1.87
N LEU A 24 -29.30 -20.04 -0.66
CA LEU A 24 -28.12 -19.90 0.22
C LEU A 24 -27.61 -21.28 0.62
N THR A 25 -27.15 -22.04 -0.36
CA THR A 25 -26.49 -23.32 -0.18
C THR A 25 -25.11 -23.07 0.39
N GLU A 26 -24.66 -23.93 1.30
CA GLU A 26 -23.30 -23.88 1.86
C GLU A 26 -22.23 -23.89 0.77
N ASP A 27 -22.56 -24.43 -0.39
CA ASP A 27 -21.74 -24.49 -1.58
C ASP A 27 -21.54 -23.12 -2.27
N LEU A 28 -22.57 -22.26 -2.28
CA LEU A 28 -22.44 -20.87 -2.73
C LEU A 28 -21.60 -20.07 -1.74
N VAL A 29 -21.87 -20.22 -0.44
CA VAL A 29 -21.10 -19.56 0.63
C VAL A 29 -19.64 -19.99 0.60
N SER A 30 -19.36 -21.28 0.36
CA SER A 30 -18.00 -21.80 0.26
C SER A 30 -17.29 -21.29 -1.00
N ARG A 31 -17.97 -21.19 -2.15
CA ARG A 31 -17.42 -20.61 -3.39
C ARG A 31 -17.18 -19.10 -3.26
N VAL A 32 -18.07 -18.35 -2.62
CA VAL A 32 -17.88 -16.92 -2.35
C VAL A 32 -16.72 -16.73 -1.37
N ARG A 33 -16.65 -17.51 -0.29
CA ARG A 33 -15.49 -17.49 0.64
C ARG A 33 -14.19 -17.88 -0.06
N ARG A 34 -14.21 -18.88 -0.96
CA ARG A 34 -13.04 -19.31 -1.75
C ARG A 34 -12.64 -18.23 -2.78
N GLY A 35 -13.60 -17.53 -3.38
CA GLY A 35 -13.37 -16.40 -4.29
C GLY A 35 -12.83 -15.15 -3.58
N VAL A 36 -13.38 -14.83 -2.41
CA VAL A 36 -12.87 -13.76 -1.53
C VAL A 36 -11.48 -14.12 -0.99
N ARG A 37 -11.23 -15.38 -0.64
CA ARG A 37 -9.89 -15.89 -0.29
C ARG A 37 -8.91 -15.78 -1.46
N ARG A 38 -9.30 -16.11 -2.70
CA ARG A 38 -8.44 -15.94 -3.89
C ARG A 38 -8.13 -14.47 -4.18
N ARG A 39 -9.09 -13.55 -4.04
CA ARG A 39 -8.83 -12.11 -4.20
C ARG A 39 -8.02 -11.51 -3.05
N ARG A 40 -8.19 -11.98 -1.81
CA ARG A 40 -7.31 -11.62 -0.69
C ARG A 40 -5.91 -12.20 -0.86
N ALA A 41 -5.77 -13.43 -1.37
CA ALA A 41 -4.47 -14.03 -1.67
C ALA A 41 -3.77 -13.31 -2.85
N ALA A 42 -4.49 -12.84 -3.87
CA ALA A 42 -3.91 -12.02 -4.93
C ALA A 42 -3.48 -10.62 -4.43
N ARG A 43 -4.20 -10.05 -3.45
CA ARG A 43 -3.80 -8.80 -2.77
C ARG A 43 -2.68 -9.00 -1.75
N ALA A 44 -2.57 -10.18 -1.15
CA ALA A 44 -1.45 -10.57 -0.30
C ALA A 44 -0.21 -10.94 -1.15
N ALA A 45 -0.36 -11.50 -2.35
CA ALA A 45 0.73 -11.82 -3.26
C ALA A 45 1.40 -10.55 -3.84
N ALA A 46 0.70 -9.43 -3.92
CA ALA A 46 1.31 -8.11 -4.20
C ALA A 46 2.10 -7.53 -3.01
N LEU A 47 2.03 -8.18 -1.84
CA LEU A 47 2.66 -7.75 -0.60
C LEU A 47 3.66 -8.79 -0.02
N THR A 48 3.63 -10.05 -0.43
CA THR A 48 4.51 -11.11 0.10
C THR A 48 4.76 -12.24 -0.92
N THR A 49 5.80 -12.13 -1.76
CA THR A 49 6.56 -13.33 -2.19
C THR A 49 7.97 -12.96 -2.62
N GLY A 50 8.93 -13.15 -1.72
CA GLY A 50 10.30 -13.46 -2.10
C GLY A 50 10.44 -14.97 -2.27
N VAL A 51 10.81 -15.43 -3.47
CA VAL A 51 11.55 -16.68 -3.69
C VAL A 51 12.55 -16.45 -4.83
N PHE A 52 13.79 -16.85 -4.58
CA PHE A 52 14.99 -16.75 -5.39
C PHE A 52 14.85 -17.16 -6.87
N ALA A 53 15.40 -16.32 -7.77
CA ALA A 53 16.37 -16.72 -8.80
C ALA A 53 16.92 -15.47 -9.53
N ALA A 54 18.09 -15.00 -9.09
CA ALA A 54 18.93 -14.09 -9.85
C ALA A 54 19.80 -14.89 -10.82
N VAL A 55 19.66 -14.69 -12.14
CA VAL A 55 20.77 -14.61 -13.12
C VAL A 55 20.26 -13.84 -14.33
N GLY A 56 20.94 -12.75 -14.70
CA GLY A 56 20.74 -12.11 -16.01
C GLY A 56 21.06 -10.62 -16.03
N ALA A 57 22.34 -10.27 -15.92
CA ALA A 57 22.83 -8.94 -16.22
C ALA A 57 22.59 -8.58 -17.71
N ILE A 58 22.08 -7.38 -18.00
CA ILE A 58 22.48 -6.60 -19.19
C ILE A 58 22.53 -5.11 -18.83
N VAL A 59 23.74 -4.59 -18.94
CA VAL A 59 24.12 -3.17 -19.00
C VAL A 59 23.83 -2.64 -20.40
N LEU A 60 23.16 -1.49 -20.50
CA LEU A 60 23.29 -0.49 -21.59
C LEU A 60 22.54 0.78 -21.12
N ALA A 61 23.15 1.84 -20.58
CA ALA A 61 24.16 2.76 -21.10
C ALA A 61 23.67 3.66 -22.27
N VAL A 62 23.83 4.97 -22.06
CA VAL A 62 24.00 6.07 -23.05
C VAL A 62 22.68 6.70 -23.58
N ASN A 63 22.40 8.03 -23.48
CA ASN A 63 23.29 9.17 -23.66
C ASN A 63 22.85 10.49 -22.96
N LEU A 64 23.87 11.32 -22.70
CA LEU A 64 23.88 12.73 -22.32
C LEU A 64 22.99 13.62 -23.22
N VAL A 65 22.34 14.62 -22.60
CA VAL A 65 22.29 15.99 -23.14
C VAL A 65 22.54 16.98 -22.00
N THR A 66 23.60 17.75 -22.15
CA THR A 66 24.05 18.89 -21.35
C THR A 66 23.16 20.11 -21.54
N GLY A 67 22.90 20.86 -20.47
CA GLY A 67 22.34 22.22 -20.52
C GLY A 67 22.34 22.89 -19.14
N PRO A 68 22.73 24.17 -19.02
CA PRO A 68 22.95 24.85 -17.74
C PRO A 68 21.63 25.13 -17.03
N GLY A 69 21.61 24.96 -15.71
CA GLY A 69 20.38 25.07 -14.92
C GLY A 69 19.72 26.46 -14.95
N PRO A 70 18.44 26.52 -14.59
CA PRO A 70 17.89 27.62 -13.82
C PRO A 70 17.74 27.19 -12.35
N SER A 71 18.13 28.07 -11.44
CA SER A 71 17.83 27.95 -10.01
C SER A 71 16.33 27.73 -9.82
N VAL A 72 15.93 26.52 -9.42
CA VAL A 72 14.54 26.25 -9.04
C VAL A 72 14.36 26.78 -7.62
N THR A 73 13.88 28.02 -7.55
CA THR A 73 13.28 28.62 -6.36
C THR A 73 12.17 27.69 -5.87
N LEU A 74 12.36 27.08 -4.70
CA LEU A 74 11.29 26.38 -3.98
C LEU A 74 10.12 27.37 -3.80
N PRO A 75 8.89 27.04 -4.27
CA PRO A 75 7.75 27.91 -4.01
C PRO A 75 7.51 28.00 -2.49
N PRO A 76 7.07 29.16 -1.98
CA PRO A 76 6.81 29.33 -0.56
C PRO A 76 5.69 28.38 -0.13
N ALA A 77 5.84 27.80 1.06
CA ALA A 77 4.86 26.92 1.68
C ALA A 77 3.48 27.60 1.68
N ALA A 78 2.59 27.14 0.80
CA ALA A 78 1.22 27.58 0.78
C ALA A 78 0.53 27.07 2.04
N SER A 79 0.12 28.00 2.91
CA SER A 79 -0.76 27.72 4.04
C SER A 79 -2.03 27.05 3.52
N ALA A 80 -2.20 25.77 3.81
CA ALA A 80 -3.40 25.01 3.47
C ALA A 80 -4.59 25.61 4.21
N SER A 81 -5.53 26.17 3.45
CA SER A 81 -6.85 26.58 3.94
C SER A 81 -7.60 25.35 4.42
N THR A 82 -8.06 25.39 5.66
CA THR A 82 -8.90 24.38 6.31
C THR A 82 -10.24 24.26 5.58
N SER A 83 -10.42 23.16 4.85
CA SER A 83 -11.71 22.75 4.34
C SER A 83 -11.82 21.23 4.49
N ASP A 84 -12.27 20.76 5.67
CA ASP A 84 -12.78 19.40 5.95
C ASP A 84 -12.14 18.25 5.14
N SER A 85 -10.81 18.31 4.98
CA SER A 85 -10.08 17.37 4.17
C SER A 85 -9.67 16.20 5.06
N VAL A 86 -9.98 14.98 4.62
CA VAL A 86 -9.52 13.74 5.23
C VAL A 86 -7.96 13.67 5.32
N ALA A 87 -7.26 14.54 4.58
CA ALA A 87 -5.89 14.95 4.86
C ALA A 87 -5.82 15.65 6.23
N GLY A 88 -5.33 14.94 7.24
CA GLY A 88 -5.27 15.44 8.62
C GLY A 88 -5.74 14.44 9.68
N LEU A 89 -6.47 13.38 9.30
CA LEU A 89 -6.86 12.36 10.27
C LEU A 89 -5.63 11.60 10.76
N PRO A 90 -5.39 11.52 12.07
CA PRO A 90 -4.28 10.75 12.60
C PRO A 90 -4.43 9.26 12.25
N LEU A 91 -3.31 8.59 12.02
CA LEU A 91 -3.18 7.15 11.85
C LEU A 91 -2.06 6.68 12.78
N ASP A 92 -2.42 6.01 13.88
CA ASP A 92 -1.47 5.45 14.87
C ASP A 92 -0.37 6.47 15.29
N GLY A 93 -0.78 7.70 15.60
CA GLY A 93 0.12 8.78 16.04
C GLY A 93 0.81 9.57 14.93
N PHE A 94 0.46 9.36 13.66
CA PHE A 94 1.00 10.09 12.52
C PHE A 94 -0.09 10.80 11.72
N ARG A 95 0.25 11.92 11.10
CA ARG A 95 -0.64 12.69 10.22
C ARG A 95 0.03 12.92 8.87
N ILE A 96 -0.73 12.76 7.78
CA ILE A 96 -0.29 13.14 6.44
C ILE A 96 -0.68 14.60 6.19
N GLY A 97 0.29 15.46 5.88
CA GLY A 97 0.06 16.87 5.53
C GLY A 97 -0.29 17.09 4.05
N PHE A 98 0.09 16.18 3.16
CA PHE A 98 -0.17 16.24 1.72
C PHE A 98 -0.89 14.97 1.25
N LEU A 99 -2.13 15.13 0.76
CA LEU A 99 -2.85 14.04 0.11
C LEU A 99 -2.97 14.35 -1.40
N PRO A 100 -2.57 13.42 -2.29
CA PRO A 100 -2.64 13.65 -3.72
C PRO A 100 -4.08 13.92 -4.18
N GLU A 101 -4.22 14.76 -5.21
CA GLU A 101 -5.52 15.21 -5.68
C GLU A 101 -6.42 14.03 -6.11
N GLY A 102 -7.68 14.10 -5.64
CA GLY A 102 -8.72 13.12 -5.94
C GLY A 102 -8.64 11.85 -5.11
N LEU A 103 -7.56 11.61 -4.34
CA LEU A 103 -7.54 10.53 -3.35
C LEU A 103 -8.35 10.94 -2.13
N ARG A 104 -9.12 9.99 -1.60
CA ARG A 104 -9.86 10.12 -0.35
C ARG A 104 -9.50 8.93 0.53
N ALA A 105 -9.36 9.16 1.82
CA ALA A 105 -9.13 8.04 2.72
C ALA A 105 -10.40 7.23 2.90
N ASP A 106 -10.25 5.91 2.92
CA ASP A 106 -11.26 5.02 3.47
C ASP A 106 -11.42 5.38 4.96
N PRO A 107 -12.65 5.65 5.44
CA PRO A 107 -12.87 5.98 6.84
C PRO A 107 -12.53 4.83 7.80
N ARG A 108 -12.30 3.61 7.28
CA ARG A 108 -11.99 2.43 8.09
C ARG A 108 -10.50 2.13 8.07
N ASP A 109 -9.91 2.20 9.25
CA ASP A 109 -8.56 1.69 9.49
C ASP A 109 -8.60 0.17 9.66
N SER A 110 -7.63 -0.51 9.06
CA SER A 110 -7.37 -1.91 9.31
C SER A 110 -6.28 -2.02 10.37
N VAL A 111 -6.62 -2.61 11.51
CA VAL A 111 -5.69 -2.81 12.63
C VAL A 111 -5.50 -4.30 12.88
N ALA A 112 -4.26 -4.75 12.98
CA ALA A 112 -3.91 -6.14 13.28
C ALA A 112 -2.65 -6.22 14.14
N THR A 113 -2.38 -7.41 14.70
CA THR A 113 -1.10 -7.72 15.35
C THR A 113 -0.54 -8.95 14.67
N PHE A 114 0.73 -8.89 14.27
CA PHE A 114 1.42 -9.97 13.59
C PHE A 114 2.69 -10.35 14.33
N ALA A 115 3.09 -11.62 14.16
CA ALA A 115 4.40 -12.07 14.59
C ALA A 115 5.45 -11.53 13.61
N VAL A 116 6.59 -11.16 14.16
CA VAL A 116 7.75 -10.65 13.43
C VAL A 116 8.87 -11.66 13.58
N ALA A 117 9.48 -12.00 12.47
CA ALA A 117 10.72 -12.77 12.40
C ALA A 117 11.71 -12.00 11.51
N GLU A 118 12.95 -12.48 11.47
CA GLU A 118 13.99 -11.89 10.63
C GLU A 118 13.51 -11.68 9.19
N ASN A 119 13.41 -10.40 8.80
CA ASN A 119 12.96 -9.93 7.49
C ASN A 119 11.57 -10.43 7.07
N ARG A 120 10.70 -10.84 8.02
CA ARG A 120 9.37 -11.36 7.71
C ARG A 120 8.33 -10.92 8.74
N LEU A 121 7.28 -10.27 8.24
CA LEU A 121 6.01 -10.10 8.94
C LEU A 121 5.11 -11.30 8.62
N ARG A 122 4.61 -12.02 9.62
CA ARG A 122 3.67 -13.14 9.41
C ARG A 122 2.25 -12.61 9.24
N ASP A 123 1.93 -12.13 8.04
CA ASP A 123 0.60 -11.62 7.66
C ASP A 123 -0.33 -12.70 7.06
N ASP A 124 0.07 -13.96 7.14
CA ASP A 124 -0.62 -15.15 6.62
C ASP A 124 -1.82 -15.63 7.47
N ALA A 125 -2.38 -14.72 8.30
CA ALA A 125 -3.45 -14.97 9.27
C ALA A 125 -3.09 -15.99 10.38
N THR A 126 -1.82 -16.35 10.53
CA THR A 126 -1.35 -17.11 11.70
C THR A 126 -1.25 -16.17 12.89
N ALA A 127 -1.94 -16.49 13.98
CA ALA A 127 -1.82 -15.73 15.22
C ALA A 127 -0.40 -15.88 15.80
N PRO A 128 0.17 -14.82 16.42
CA PRO A 128 1.46 -14.93 17.09
C PRO A 128 1.45 -15.99 18.19
N GLY A 129 2.51 -16.79 18.28
CA GLY A 129 2.71 -17.74 19.37
C GLY A 129 3.12 -17.05 20.68
N PRO A 130 2.99 -17.72 21.82
CA PRO A 130 3.53 -17.22 23.08
C PRO A 130 5.04 -17.02 22.97
N GLY A 131 5.52 -15.80 23.25
CA GLY A 131 6.95 -15.49 23.18
C GLY A 131 7.46 -15.17 21.77
N ASP A 132 6.58 -15.04 20.77
CA ASP A 132 6.96 -14.47 19.47
C ASP A 132 7.13 -12.94 19.59
N PRO A 133 8.16 -12.33 18.98
CA PRO A 133 8.22 -10.89 18.76
C PRO A 133 7.01 -10.44 17.94
N THR A 134 6.37 -9.33 18.30
CA THR A 134 5.16 -8.86 17.61
C THR A 134 5.22 -7.40 17.25
N ALA A 135 4.38 -7.00 16.29
CA ALA A 135 4.14 -5.61 15.94
C ALA A 135 2.63 -5.37 15.76
N SER A 136 2.15 -4.19 16.15
CA SER A 136 0.85 -3.71 15.66
C SER A 136 1.03 -3.14 14.26
N VAL A 137 0.07 -3.44 13.40
CA VAL A 137 0.02 -2.94 12.04
C VAL A 137 -1.30 -2.23 11.83
N THR A 138 -1.21 -0.95 11.53
CA THR A 138 -2.35 -0.08 11.27
C THR A 138 -2.25 0.42 9.83
N THR A 139 -3.24 0.11 9.00
CA THR A 139 -3.25 0.48 7.58
C THR A 139 -4.47 1.32 7.25
N ARG A 140 -4.26 2.43 6.55
CA ARG A 140 -5.31 3.22 5.91
C ARG A 140 -5.14 3.19 4.41
N ARG A 141 -6.24 2.93 3.70
CA ARG A 141 -6.30 2.97 2.24
C ARG A 141 -6.77 4.34 1.79
N TYR A 142 -6.18 4.84 0.72
CA TYR A 142 -6.61 6.04 0.02
C TYR A 142 -6.95 5.64 -1.41
N GLU A 143 -8.13 6.01 -1.89
CA GLU A 143 -8.57 5.66 -3.24
C GLU A 143 -9.28 6.83 -3.92
N ARG A 144 -9.18 6.87 -5.25
CA ARG A 144 -10.00 7.78 -6.06
C ARG A 144 -11.43 7.25 -6.12
N ALA A 145 -12.41 8.14 -6.19
CA ALA A 145 -13.83 7.78 -6.26
C ALA A 145 -14.18 6.89 -7.46
N ASN A 146 -13.38 6.94 -8.54
CA ASN A 146 -13.55 6.10 -9.72
C ASN A 146 -12.78 4.76 -9.64
N GLY A 147 -12.14 4.43 -8.50
CA GLY A 147 -11.33 3.23 -8.32
C GLY A 147 -10.03 3.19 -9.12
N GLY A 148 -9.63 4.30 -9.76
CA GLY A 148 -8.55 4.34 -10.74
C GLY A 148 -7.14 4.26 -10.15
N SER A 149 -6.92 4.78 -8.95
CA SER A 149 -5.64 4.71 -8.24
C SER A 149 -5.87 4.50 -6.76
N ALA A 150 -5.01 3.69 -6.14
CA ALA A 150 -4.98 3.46 -4.70
C ALA A 150 -3.57 3.64 -4.12
N MET A 151 -3.54 4.14 -2.89
CA MET A 151 -2.36 4.27 -2.06
C MET A 151 -2.66 3.69 -0.68
N TRP A 152 -1.66 3.12 -0.02
CA TRP A 152 -1.76 2.61 1.34
C TRP A 152 -0.72 3.28 2.22
N LEU A 153 -1.16 3.79 3.36
CA LEU A 153 -0.28 4.16 4.46
C LEU A 153 -0.36 3.06 5.52
N THR A 154 0.76 2.44 5.84
CA THR A 154 0.84 1.41 6.87
C THR A 154 1.84 1.79 7.94
N VAL A 155 1.42 1.80 9.20
CA VAL A 155 2.25 2.03 10.38
C VAL A 155 2.48 0.69 11.08
N LEU A 156 3.75 0.34 11.29
CA LEU A 156 4.19 -0.87 11.97
C LEU A 156 4.95 -0.49 13.24
N ARG A 157 4.36 -0.79 14.40
CA ARG A 157 4.92 -0.45 15.71
C ARG A 157 5.39 -1.72 16.43
N PRO A 158 6.69 -1.85 16.75
CA PRO A 158 7.18 -2.91 17.60
C PRO A 158 6.42 -2.98 18.93
N LYS A 159 6.06 -4.18 19.36
CA LYS A 159 5.49 -4.41 20.69
C LYS A 159 6.53 -5.01 21.62
N LEU A 160 6.64 -4.43 22.81
CA LEU A 160 7.51 -4.92 23.89
C LEU A 160 6.91 -6.13 24.63
N THR A 161 6.25 -7.02 23.90
CA THR A 161 5.55 -8.17 24.50
C THR A 161 6.48 -9.35 24.77
N THR A 162 7.75 -9.25 24.38
CA THR A 162 8.59 -10.42 24.19
C THR A 162 10.02 -10.17 24.70
N PRO A 163 10.56 -11.03 25.58
CA PRO A 163 11.90 -10.83 26.17
C PRO A 163 13.06 -11.18 25.23
N THR A 164 12.79 -11.85 24.11
CA THR A 164 13.80 -12.43 23.20
C THR A 164 14.32 -11.46 22.14
N ALA A 165 13.60 -10.38 21.84
CA ALA A 165 14.00 -9.38 20.86
C ALA A 165 13.67 -7.97 21.39
N GLY A 166 14.69 -7.11 21.45
CA GLY A 166 14.52 -5.71 21.78
C GLY A 166 13.78 -4.94 20.68
N PRO A 167 13.20 -3.77 20.98
CA PRO A 167 12.46 -2.98 20.00
C PRO A 167 13.30 -2.56 18.78
N GLN A 168 14.60 -2.35 18.94
CA GLN A 168 15.51 -2.02 17.83
C GLN A 168 15.61 -3.18 16.82
N LEU A 169 15.78 -4.40 17.32
CA LEU A 169 15.87 -5.59 16.46
C LEU A 169 14.53 -5.87 15.75
N ILE A 170 13.41 -5.68 16.44
CA ILE A 170 12.08 -5.80 15.83
C ILE A 170 11.90 -4.72 14.74
N THR A 171 12.36 -3.48 14.98
CA THR A 171 12.32 -2.40 13.99
C THR A 171 13.10 -2.78 12.72
N GLU A 172 14.32 -3.29 12.88
CA GLU A 172 15.14 -3.76 11.78
C GLU A 172 14.44 -4.85 10.96
N TRP A 173 13.85 -5.85 11.63
CA TRP A 173 13.09 -6.90 10.95
C TRP A 173 11.84 -6.38 10.25
N LEU A 174 11.15 -5.39 10.81
CA LEU A 174 10.00 -4.76 10.19
C LEU A 174 10.41 -3.96 8.94
N ALA A 175 11.47 -3.16 9.01
CA ALA A 175 12.02 -2.43 7.88
C ALA A 175 12.47 -3.40 6.78
N GLY A 176 13.24 -4.43 7.15
CA GLY A 176 13.67 -5.51 6.26
C GLY A 176 12.50 -6.24 5.62
N SER A 177 11.41 -6.49 6.34
CA SER A 177 10.21 -7.12 5.75
C SER A 177 9.53 -6.25 4.68
N ARG A 178 9.70 -4.92 4.74
CA ARG A 178 9.14 -3.98 3.76
C ARG A 178 10.04 -3.77 2.55
N THR A 179 11.34 -4.06 2.66
CA THR A 179 12.31 -3.91 1.57
C THR A 179 12.75 -5.24 0.96
N ALA A 180 12.51 -6.37 1.64
CA ALA A 180 12.90 -7.69 1.18
C ALA A 180 12.37 -8.00 -0.23
N GLY A 181 13.28 -8.39 -1.13
CA GLY A 181 12.96 -8.72 -2.52
C GLY A 181 12.57 -7.52 -3.40
N ARG A 182 12.84 -6.29 -2.94
CA ARG A 182 12.60 -5.05 -3.69
C ARG A 182 13.93 -4.40 -4.08
N THR A 183 13.90 -3.63 -5.16
CA THR A 183 15.08 -2.91 -5.66
C THR A 183 15.16 -1.55 -4.95
N PRO A 184 16.21 -1.27 -4.16
CA PRO A 184 16.42 0.04 -3.58
C PRO A 184 16.75 1.05 -4.67
N LEU A 185 16.10 2.22 -4.63
CA LEU A 185 16.28 3.28 -5.61
C LEU A 185 16.96 4.51 -5.02
N GLU A 186 16.51 4.95 -3.85
CA GLU A 186 16.94 6.22 -3.24
C GLU A 186 16.74 6.16 -1.73
N THR A 187 17.60 6.85 -0.98
CA THR A 187 17.40 7.15 0.44
C THR A 187 17.35 8.65 0.65
N PHE A 188 16.49 9.11 1.55
CA PHE A 188 16.30 10.54 1.84
C PHE A 188 15.72 10.75 3.24
N ASP A 189 15.92 11.94 3.80
CA ASP A 189 15.37 12.29 5.11
C ASP A 189 13.93 12.79 5.00
N VAL A 190 13.10 12.46 5.99
CA VAL A 190 11.73 12.97 6.16
C VAL A 190 11.55 13.50 7.57
N PRO A 191 10.51 14.30 7.88
CA PRO A 191 10.37 14.93 9.20
C PRO A 191 10.33 13.97 10.40
N VAL A 192 10.00 12.70 10.19
CA VAL A 192 9.86 11.69 11.24
C VAL A 192 11.02 10.69 11.32
N GLY A 193 12.01 10.77 10.44
CA GLY A 193 13.18 9.86 10.40
C GLY A 193 13.79 9.70 8.99
N GLY A 194 14.42 8.56 8.74
CA GLY A 194 15.02 8.23 7.44
C GLY A 194 14.06 7.44 6.55
N ALA A 195 14.07 7.71 5.24
CA ALA A 195 13.23 7.04 4.25
C ALA A 195 14.05 6.37 3.15
N GLU A 196 13.53 5.25 2.65
CA GLU A 196 14.06 4.49 1.52
C GLU A 196 12.94 4.27 0.48
N LEU A 197 13.20 4.70 -0.75
CA LEU A 197 12.35 4.40 -1.91
C LEU A 197 12.78 3.06 -2.49
N VAL A 198 11.82 2.15 -2.63
CA VAL A 198 12.03 0.83 -3.22
C VAL A 198 11.04 0.57 -4.36
N ALA A 199 11.48 -0.19 -5.36
CA ALA A 199 10.64 -0.64 -6.47
C ALA A 199 10.42 -2.16 -6.40
N HIS A 200 9.21 -2.56 -6.76
CA HIS A 200 8.86 -3.96 -6.96
C HIS A 200 8.37 -4.17 -8.39
N SER A 201 9.19 -4.84 -9.20
CA SER A 201 8.84 -5.17 -10.58
C SER A 201 7.91 -6.39 -10.61
N GLY A 202 6.61 -6.11 -10.76
CA GLY A 202 5.61 -7.15 -11.05
C GLY A 202 5.59 -7.54 -12.52
N THR A 203 4.81 -8.56 -12.86
CA THR A 203 4.65 -9.04 -14.24
C THR A 203 3.94 -8.05 -15.16
N GLU A 204 3.08 -7.19 -14.61
CA GLU A 204 2.25 -6.25 -15.37
C GLU A 204 2.63 -4.78 -15.14
N THR A 205 3.15 -4.46 -13.96
CA THR A 205 3.50 -3.09 -13.57
C THR A 205 4.57 -3.08 -12.49
N THR A 206 5.34 -2.01 -12.44
CA THR A 206 6.26 -1.76 -11.33
C THR A 206 5.55 -0.90 -10.29
N THR A 207 5.48 -1.38 -9.06
CA THR A 207 4.97 -0.61 -7.92
C THR A 207 6.14 -0.01 -7.14
N HIS A 208 5.86 1.09 -6.44
CA HIS A 208 6.84 1.79 -5.63
C HIS A 208 6.32 1.96 -4.21
N ASP A 209 7.24 1.94 -3.25
CA ASP A 209 6.95 2.14 -1.84
C ASP A 209 8.04 3.01 -1.23
N VAL A 210 7.64 3.93 -0.35
CA VAL A 210 8.58 4.64 0.52
C VAL A 210 8.48 4.03 1.91
N VAL A 211 9.56 3.40 2.36
CA VAL A 211 9.70 2.81 3.69
C VAL A 211 10.43 3.81 4.58
N ILE A 212 9.77 4.27 5.63
CA ILE A 212 10.29 5.24 6.59
C ILE A 212 10.58 4.51 7.89
N THR A 213 11.80 4.64 8.41
CA THR A 213 12.16 4.23 9.76
C THR A 213 12.28 5.48 10.62
N THR A 214 11.40 5.59 11.60
CA THR A 214 11.34 6.74 12.49
C THR A 214 12.33 6.63 13.65
N ASP A 215 12.67 7.76 14.26
CA ASP A 215 13.67 7.81 15.35
C ASP A 215 13.27 7.01 16.61
N ASP A 216 11.98 6.76 16.83
CA ASP A 216 11.47 5.96 17.95
C ASP A 216 11.25 4.47 17.61
N GLY A 217 11.67 4.03 16.42
CA GLY A 217 11.58 2.63 15.99
C GLY A 217 10.24 2.23 15.38
N VAL A 218 9.36 3.17 15.01
CA VAL A 218 8.20 2.85 14.16
C VAL A 218 8.63 2.78 12.70
N VAL A 219 8.13 1.79 11.97
CA VAL A 219 8.28 1.67 10.51
C VAL A 219 6.99 2.09 9.83
N ILE A 220 7.07 2.97 8.85
CA ILE A 220 5.92 3.43 8.04
C ILE A 220 6.17 3.04 6.59
N SER A 221 5.16 2.56 5.90
CA SER A 221 5.22 2.28 4.46
C SER A 221 4.16 3.09 3.73
N VAL A 222 4.57 3.79 2.68
CA VAL A 222 3.73 4.57 1.76
C VAL A 222 3.78 3.89 0.40
N MET A 223 2.84 2.99 0.16
CA MET A 223 2.78 2.20 -1.07
C MET A 223 1.78 2.79 -2.05
N GLY A 224 2.22 3.02 -3.28
CA GLY A 224 1.34 3.30 -4.41
C GLY A 224 1.07 2.06 -5.25
N ASP A 225 -0.11 1.98 -5.86
CA ASP A 225 -0.24 1.10 -7.03
C ASP A 225 0.63 1.61 -8.20
N GLY A 226 0.72 0.83 -9.28
CA GLY A 226 1.57 1.16 -10.44
C GLY A 226 1.17 2.44 -11.20
N ARG A 227 0.11 3.14 -10.79
CA ARG A 227 -0.35 4.41 -11.37
C ARG A 227 0.01 5.62 -10.51
N VAL A 228 0.44 5.42 -9.26
CA VAL A 228 0.91 6.51 -8.40
C VAL A 228 2.35 6.83 -8.76
N LEU A 229 2.61 8.11 -9.06
CA LEU A 229 3.95 8.58 -9.42
C LEU A 229 4.89 8.55 -8.21
N VAL A 230 6.17 8.23 -8.45
CA VAL A 230 7.22 8.23 -7.42
C VAL A 230 7.29 9.57 -6.69
N GLU A 231 7.28 10.69 -7.43
CA GLU A 231 7.33 12.03 -6.83
C GLU A 231 6.15 12.29 -5.89
N THR A 232 4.98 11.74 -6.20
CA THR A 232 3.81 11.83 -5.35
C THR A 232 4.01 11.05 -4.04
N LEU A 233 4.60 9.85 -4.09
CA LEU A 233 4.93 9.09 -2.88
C LEU A 233 5.96 9.81 -2.02
N LYS A 234 6.98 10.41 -2.63
CA LYS A 234 7.99 11.23 -1.93
C LYS A 234 7.35 12.45 -1.25
N GLN A 235 6.47 13.17 -1.94
CA GLN A 235 5.73 14.29 -1.36
C GLN A 235 4.84 13.87 -0.18
N VAL A 236 4.14 12.73 -0.30
CA VAL A 236 3.35 12.18 0.81
C VAL A 236 4.27 11.87 1.98
N ALA A 237 5.37 11.14 1.77
CA ALA A 237 6.33 10.78 2.80
C ALA A 237 6.93 12.01 3.51
N MET A 238 7.35 13.03 2.75
CA MET A 238 7.86 14.31 3.26
C MET A 238 6.82 15.09 4.08
N SER A 239 5.53 14.84 3.86
CA SER A 239 4.45 15.50 4.60
C SER A 239 4.02 14.77 5.87
N ILE A 240 4.56 13.57 6.13
CA ILE A 240 4.21 12.79 7.32
C ILE A 240 4.87 13.44 8.53
N VAL A 241 4.05 13.75 9.52
CA VAL A 241 4.45 14.33 10.81
C VAL A 241 3.84 13.54 11.96
N ARG A 242 4.38 13.72 13.17
CA ARG A 242 3.73 13.25 14.40
C ARG A 242 2.43 14.01 14.63
N ALA A 243 1.39 13.30 15.07
CA ALA A 243 0.07 13.85 15.40
C ALA A 243 -0.08 14.17 16.89
#